data_AF-A0A8K0T3S2-F1
#
_entry.id   AF-A0A8K0T3S2-F1
#
_cell.length_a   1.000
_cell.length_b   1.000
_cell.length_c   1.000
_cell.angle_alpha   90.00
_cell.angle_beta   90.00
_cell.angle_gamma   90.00
#
_symmetry.space_group_name_H-M   'P 1'
#
loop_
_entity.id
_entity.type
_entity.pdbx_description
1 polymer ?
#
loop_
_entity_poly.entity_id
_entity_poly.type
_entity_poly.pdbx_seq_one_letter_code
_entity_poly.pdbx_strand_id
1 'polypeptide(L)'
;MSSDDGASMWDVEGISYLSICFLQEDLANPGPNLYVAMNATRIYTKPGIPEFDTMSKAIGVGLKILRTEDGRRALCDLGRAVVQGWKHEGRHSFEGDPDMMPVYVDHFLARIKADFPVVGLSSQMLPGTYAVTQRMPAWGNTAGHGGGHLLDFRPKSASFIYYNYSRTAAMVKTYQAGDNATYSKFLVQIATTTSHELAHTFTGYLARGLLEPRTHTPLEVQYFSIVNEFVHRGEAGRWLENRLFGGALAWLTNPERPDDEAGHAYLFCGTRLYRINPAVFGEMVLNLENALIPFPFRCIGEGQTIAELAAAGSVQFS
;
A
#
# COMPACT_ATOMS: atom_id res chain seq x y z
N MET A 1 -18.50 -43.90 -5.78
CA MET A 1 -17.06 -43.64 -5.97
C MET A 1 -16.96 -42.23 -6.53
N SER A 2 -16.83 -41.26 -5.63
CA SER A 2 -16.60 -39.85 -5.96
C SER A 2 -15.34 -39.42 -5.23
N SER A 3 -14.33 -39.01 -5.98
CA SER A 3 -13.22 -38.19 -5.50
C SER A 3 -12.67 -37.48 -6.73
N ASP A 4 -13.40 -36.46 -7.17
CA ASP A 4 -12.79 -35.36 -7.91
C ASP A 4 -12.14 -34.48 -6.84
N ASP A 5 -10.83 -34.64 -6.71
CA ASP A 5 -9.98 -33.76 -5.94
C ASP A 5 -9.95 -32.40 -6.65
N GLY A 6 -10.84 -31.51 -6.22
CA GLY A 6 -10.80 -30.09 -6.57
C GLY A 6 -9.53 -29.48 -5.98
N ALA A 7 -8.44 -29.49 -6.76
CA ALA A 7 -7.31 -28.61 -6.54
C ALA A 7 -7.85 -27.18 -6.40
N SER A 8 -7.73 -26.62 -5.20
CA SER A 8 -8.29 -25.31 -4.89
C SER A 8 -7.52 -24.26 -5.70
N MET A 9 -8.24 -23.48 -6.50
CA MET A 9 -7.80 -22.34 -7.32
C MET A 9 -7.21 -21.17 -6.47
N TRP A 10 -6.78 -21.44 -5.24
CA TRP A 10 -6.51 -20.46 -4.19
C TRP A 10 -5.19 -20.67 -3.45
N ASP A 11 -4.26 -21.49 -3.97
CA ASP A 11 -2.88 -21.57 -3.45
C ASP A 11 -2.11 -20.29 -3.82
N VAL A 12 -2.25 -19.26 -2.98
CA VAL A 12 -1.47 -18.02 -3.11
C VAL A 12 -0.07 -18.27 -2.54
N GLU A 13 0.81 -18.87 -3.34
CA GLU A 13 2.25 -18.92 -3.07
C GLU A 13 2.85 -17.49 -3.07
N GLY A 14 2.81 -16.82 -1.92
CA GLY A 14 3.13 -15.39 -1.87
C GLY A 14 4.03 -14.96 -0.72
N ILE A 15 3.66 -15.32 0.51
CA ILE A 15 4.27 -14.75 1.73
C ILE A 15 4.53 -15.89 2.71
N SER A 16 5.79 -16.10 3.06
CA SER A 16 6.18 -17.22 3.93
C SER A 16 5.69 -17.05 5.37
N TYR A 17 5.57 -15.80 5.85
CA TYR A 17 5.13 -15.49 7.23
C TYR A 17 4.41 -14.15 7.31
N LEU A 18 3.07 -14.16 7.34
CA LEU A 18 2.24 -12.99 7.65
C LEU A 18 1.77 -13.03 9.11
N SER A 19 1.80 -11.89 9.80
CA SER A 19 1.21 -11.73 11.14
C SER A 19 0.26 -10.54 11.11
N ILE A 20 -1.02 -10.79 11.35
CA ILE A 20 -2.06 -9.76 11.40
C ILE A 20 -2.46 -9.53 12.85
N CYS A 21 -2.22 -8.32 13.33
CA CYS A 21 -2.58 -7.89 14.66
C CYS A 21 -3.81 -6.99 14.61
N PHE A 22 -4.79 -7.27 15.46
CA PHE A 22 -5.91 -6.37 15.71
C PHE A 22 -5.51 -5.48 16.86
N LEU A 23 -5.52 -4.18 16.62
CA LEU A 23 -5.09 -3.20 17.59
C LEU A 23 -6.32 -2.45 18.08
N GLN A 24 -6.52 -2.51 19.39
CA GLN A 24 -7.44 -1.61 20.09
C GLN A 24 -6.57 -0.74 20.98
N GLU A 25 -6.49 0.55 20.69
CA GLU A 25 -5.70 1.47 21.52
C GLU A 25 -6.42 1.74 22.84
N ASP A 26 -5.65 1.75 23.93
CA ASP A 26 -6.11 2.16 25.26
C ASP A 26 -6.15 3.69 25.29
N LEU A 27 -7.35 4.27 25.41
CA LEU A 27 -7.66 5.70 25.20
C LEU A 27 -7.04 6.67 26.23
N ALA A 28 -6.13 6.20 27.08
CA ALA A 28 -5.72 6.94 28.27
C ALA A 28 -4.64 8.02 28.03
N ASN A 29 -3.97 8.10 26.87
CA ASN A 29 -2.91 9.11 26.68
C ASN A 29 -2.59 9.48 25.21
N PRO A 30 -3.28 10.47 24.60
CA PRO A 30 -3.08 10.89 23.21
C PRO A 30 -1.96 11.95 23.11
N GLY A 31 -0.75 11.62 23.57
CA GLY A 31 0.41 12.51 23.45
C GLY A 31 0.89 12.68 22.00
N PRO A 32 1.57 13.80 21.65
CA PRO A 32 1.97 14.12 20.27
C PRO A 32 3.11 13.25 19.70
N ASN A 33 3.58 12.25 20.45
CA ASN A 33 4.55 11.27 20.00
C ASN A 33 3.85 9.91 19.99
N LEU A 34 3.45 9.46 18.79
CA LEU A 34 2.74 8.21 18.53
C LEU A 34 3.64 6.96 18.73
N TYR A 35 4.19 6.80 19.92
CA TYR A 35 4.71 5.52 20.41
C TYR A 35 3.62 4.90 21.27
N VAL A 36 2.56 4.43 20.63
CA VAL A 36 1.48 3.74 21.32
C VAL A 36 1.99 2.35 21.70
N ALA A 37 1.94 2.02 23.00
CA ALA A 37 2.09 0.66 23.47
C ALA A 37 0.95 -0.17 22.87
N MET A 38 1.27 -0.98 21.86
CA MET A 38 0.31 -1.81 21.17
C MET A 38 -0.17 -2.95 22.07
N ASN A 39 -1.43 -2.89 22.53
CA ASN A 39 -2.13 -4.07 23.03
C ASN A 39 -2.87 -4.72 21.86
N ALA A 40 -2.24 -5.73 21.25
CA ALA A 40 -2.94 -6.55 20.26
C ALA A 40 -4.06 -7.33 20.95
N THR A 41 -5.31 -7.05 20.61
CA THR A 41 -6.47 -7.75 21.18
C THR A 41 -6.65 -9.12 20.54
N ARG A 42 -6.21 -9.30 19.29
CA ARG A 42 -6.15 -10.58 18.59
C ARG A 42 -4.97 -10.62 17.63
N ILE A 43 -4.29 -11.77 17.55
CA ILE A 43 -3.22 -12.01 16.58
C ILE A 43 -3.64 -13.21 15.73
N TYR A 44 -3.66 -13.02 14.41
CA TYR A 44 -3.97 -14.06 13.43
C TYR A 44 -2.69 -14.46 12.73
N THR A 45 -2.30 -15.72 12.89
CA THR A 45 -1.05 -16.28 12.38
C THR A 45 -1.26 -17.51 11.49
N LYS A 46 -2.51 -17.92 11.25
CA LYS A 46 -2.82 -19.15 10.50
C LYS A 46 -3.91 -18.95 9.44
N PRO A 47 -3.80 -19.64 8.29
CA PRO A 47 -4.84 -19.74 7.28
C PRO A 47 -6.17 -20.30 7.80
N GLY A 48 -7.25 -20.05 7.06
CA GLY A 48 -8.61 -20.53 7.36
C GLY A 48 -9.43 -19.58 8.23
N ILE A 49 -8.90 -18.39 8.50
CA ILE A 49 -9.65 -17.29 9.13
C ILE A 49 -9.93 -16.26 8.05
N PRO A 50 -11.19 -15.90 7.77
CA PRO A 50 -11.56 -15.05 6.64
C PRO A 50 -10.78 -13.73 6.55
N GLU A 51 -10.55 -13.05 7.67
CA GLU A 51 -9.74 -11.83 7.74
C GLU A 51 -8.29 -12.09 7.32
N PHE A 52 -7.70 -13.20 7.78
CA PHE A 52 -6.36 -13.59 7.41
C PHE A 52 -6.26 -13.96 5.93
N ASP A 53 -7.18 -14.78 5.42
CA ASP A 53 -7.12 -15.28 4.05
C ASP A 53 -7.32 -14.14 3.04
N THR A 54 -8.31 -13.27 3.29
CA THR A 54 -8.61 -12.15 2.39
C THR A 54 -7.51 -11.08 2.40
N MET A 55 -6.97 -10.73 3.57
CA MET A 55 -5.84 -9.79 3.67
C MET A 55 -4.56 -10.37 3.08
N SER A 56 -4.23 -11.63 3.38
CA SER A 56 -3.06 -12.29 2.79
C SER A 56 -3.11 -12.27 1.28
N LYS A 57 -4.28 -12.53 0.71
CA LYS A 57 -4.50 -12.50 -0.73
C LYS A 57 -4.35 -11.09 -1.29
N ALA A 58 -5.00 -10.09 -0.71
CA ALA A 58 -4.89 -8.70 -1.17
C ALA A 58 -3.44 -8.17 -1.10
N ILE A 59 -2.73 -8.46 0.00
CA ILE A 59 -1.31 -8.12 0.14
C ILE A 59 -0.46 -8.86 -0.89
N GLY A 60 -0.73 -10.15 -1.12
CA GLY A 60 -0.06 -10.95 -2.15
C GLY A 60 -0.22 -10.34 -3.55
N VAL A 61 -1.42 -9.87 -3.89
CA VAL A 61 -1.67 -9.14 -5.15
C VAL A 61 -0.87 -7.84 -5.19
N GLY A 62 -0.85 -7.06 -4.11
CA GLY A 62 -0.07 -5.82 -4.02
C GLY A 62 1.43 -6.04 -4.20
N LEU A 63 1.98 -7.06 -3.54
CA LEU A 63 3.38 -7.44 -3.73
C LEU A 63 3.65 -7.91 -5.17
N LYS A 64 2.71 -8.62 -5.78
CA LYS A 64 2.83 -9.07 -7.16
C LYS A 64 2.86 -7.91 -8.16
N ILE A 65 2.04 -6.88 -7.95
CA ILE A 65 2.09 -5.62 -8.74
C ILE A 65 3.53 -5.10 -8.78
N LEU A 66 4.18 -4.96 -7.62
CA LEU A 66 5.55 -4.45 -7.53
C LEU A 66 6.62 -5.39 -8.08
N ARG A 67 6.34 -6.70 -8.17
CA ARG A 67 7.28 -7.71 -8.71
C ARG A 67 7.19 -7.87 -10.24
N THR A 68 6.20 -7.27 -10.90
CA THR A 68 6.16 -7.16 -12.37
C THR A 68 7.35 -6.34 -12.89
N GLU A 69 7.67 -6.43 -14.18
CA GLU A 69 8.74 -5.62 -14.77
C GLU A 69 8.47 -4.11 -14.59
N ASP A 70 7.25 -3.66 -14.89
CA ASP A 70 6.86 -2.26 -14.73
C ASP A 70 6.86 -1.83 -13.26
N GLY A 71 6.41 -2.68 -12.33
CA GLY A 71 6.45 -2.40 -10.90
C GLY A 71 7.87 -2.23 -10.37
N ARG A 72 8.80 -3.10 -10.79
CA ARG A 72 10.22 -3.00 -10.44
C ARG A 72 10.86 -1.76 -11.03
N ARG A 73 10.53 -1.44 -12.29
CA ARG A 73 10.98 -0.22 -12.96
C ARG A 73 10.48 1.03 -12.23
N ALA A 74 9.21 1.06 -11.84
CA ALA A 74 8.62 2.16 -11.09
C ALA A 74 9.27 2.34 -9.71
N LEU A 75 9.59 1.25 -8.99
CA LEU A 75 10.36 1.31 -7.74
C LEU A 75 11.80 1.82 -7.95
N CYS A 76 12.46 1.40 -9.04
CA CYS A 76 13.79 1.92 -9.37
C CYS A 76 13.75 3.42 -9.64
N ASP A 77 12.76 3.87 -10.42
CA ASP A 77 12.59 5.29 -10.73
C ASP A 77 12.25 6.09 -9.47
N LEU A 78 11.37 5.56 -8.60
CA LEU A 78 11.08 6.16 -7.29
C LEU A 78 12.34 6.28 -6.44
N GLY A 79 13.12 5.21 -6.30
CA GLY A 79 14.33 5.21 -5.49
C GLY A 79 15.36 6.24 -5.97
N ARG A 80 15.55 6.35 -7.29
CA ARG A 80 16.40 7.39 -7.88
C ARG A 80 15.87 8.79 -7.62
N ALA A 81 14.56 9.01 -7.80
CA ALA A 81 13.92 10.29 -7.55
C ALA A 81 14.07 10.72 -6.07
N VAL A 82 13.86 9.80 -5.14
CA VAL A 82 14.06 10.03 -3.69
C VAL A 82 15.50 10.42 -3.38
N VAL A 83 16.48 9.66 -3.89
CA VAL A 83 17.90 9.93 -3.62
C VAL A 83 18.34 11.27 -4.25
N GLN A 84 17.89 11.56 -5.47
CA GLN A 84 18.14 12.83 -6.13
C GLN A 84 17.51 14.00 -5.38
N GLY A 85 16.26 13.87 -4.94
CA GLY A 85 15.58 14.90 -4.17
C GLY A 85 16.21 15.16 -2.81
N TRP A 86 16.65 14.13 -2.09
CA TRP A 86 17.41 14.32 -0.85
C TRP A 86 18.71 15.12 -1.07
N LYS A 87 19.41 14.83 -2.17
CA LYS A 87 20.63 15.55 -2.56
C LYS A 87 20.33 16.98 -2.97
N HIS A 88 19.27 17.21 -3.76
CA HIS A 88 18.88 18.54 -4.22
C HIS A 88 18.45 19.44 -3.05
N GLU A 89 17.66 18.91 -2.13
CA GLU A 89 17.22 19.64 -0.93
C GLU A 89 18.32 19.77 0.15
N GLY A 90 19.45 19.06 0.01
CA GLY A 90 20.55 19.06 0.98
C GLY A 90 20.17 18.45 2.34
N ARG A 91 19.18 17.55 2.38
CA ARG A 91 18.57 17.05 3.63
C ARG A 91 19.15 15.71 4.09
N HIS A 92 19.48 14.82 3.16
CA HIS A 92 20.02 13.51 3.48
C HIS A 92 20.99 13.06 2.39
N SER A 93 22.00 12.30 2.78
CA SER A 93 22.95 11.68 1.84
C SER A 93 22.71 10.18 1.84
N PHE A 94 22.26 9.68 0.70
CA PHE A 94 22.15 8.23 0.49
C PHE A 94 23.56 7.63 0.52
N GLU A 95 23.75 6.59 1.33
CA GLU A 95 25.06 5.96 1.53
C GLU A 95 25.34 4.79 0.57
N GLY A 96 24.35 4.42 -0.25
CA GLY A 96 24.54 3.44 -1.34
C GLY A 96 24.91 4.08 -2.67
N ASP A 97 24.99 3.26 -3.70
CA ASP A 97 25.24 3.68 -5.09
C ASP A 97 23.90 3.79 -5.86
N PRO A 98 23.47 4.98 -6.31
CA PRO A 98 22.24 5.15 -7.07
C PRO A 98 22.17 4.30 -8.35
N ASP A 99 23.30 3.93 -8.95
CA ASP A 99 23.34 3.08 -10.14
C ASP A 99 22.99 1.62 -9.83
N MET A 100 23.14 1.22 -8.56
CA MET A 100 22.78 -0.12 -8.04
C MET A 100 21.32 -0.23 -7.61
N MET A 101 20.46 0.76 -7.94
CA MET A 101 19.04 0.76 -7.57
C MET A 101 18.27 -0.53 -7.94
N PRO A 102 18.50 -1.18 -9.11
CA PRO A 102 17.85 -2.46 -9.42
C PRO A 102 18.16 -3.55 -8.38
N VAL A 103 19.40 -3.61 -7.90
CA VAL A 103 19.84 -4.58 -6.87
C VAL A 103 19.16 -4.29 -5.53
N TYR A 104 19.00 -3.03 -5.18
CA TYR A 104 18.29 -2.61 -3.97
C TYR A 104 16.80 -2.94 -4.02
N VAL A 105 16.16 -2.75 -5.17
CA VAL A 105 14.75 -3.13 -5.39
C VAL A 105 14.58 -4.65 -5.33
N ASP A 106 15.46 -5.42 -5.96
CA ASP A 106 15.46 -6.89 -5.90
C ASP A 106 15.59 -7.39 -4.47
N HIS A 107 16.57 -6.86 -3.74
CA HIS A 107 16.79 -7.18 -2.34
C HIS A 107 15.56 -6.81 -1.50
N PHE A 108 15.06 -5.58 -1.61
CA PHE A 108 13.88 -5.12 -0.88
C PHE A 108 12.67 -6.04 -1.10
N LEU A 109 12.30 -6.32 -2.35
CA LEU A 109 11.14 -7.16 -2.67
C LEU A 109 11.34 -8.62 -2.21
N ALA A 110 12.56 -9.15 -2.28
CA ALA A 110 12.87 -10.48 -1.76
C ALA A 110 12.68 -10.54 -0.24
N ARG A 111 13.13 -9.52 0.50
CA ARG A 111 12.94 -9.43 1.96
C ARG A 111 11.47 -9.24 2.33
N ILE A 112 10.74 -8.35 1.66
CA ILE A 112 9.30 -8.14 1.86
C ILE A 112 8.51 -9.44 1.64
N LYS A 113 8.85 -10.20 0.60
CA LYS A 113 8.21 -11.50 0.32
C LYS A 113 8.45 -12.51 1.44
N ALA A 114 9.69 -12.61 1.91
CA ALA A 114 10.10 -13.59 2.90
C ALA A 114 9.55 -13.29 4.30
N ASP A 115 9.50 -12.01 4.68
CA ASP A 115 9.16 -11.59 6.03
C ASP A 115 8.38 -10.26 6.02
N PHE A 116 7.16 -10.29 5.50
CA PHE A 116 6.32 -9.12 5.29
C PHE A 116 6.19 -8.25 6.56
N PRO A 117 6.14 -6.90 6.45
CA PRO A 117 5.90 -6.00 7.57
C PRO A 117 4.76 -6.43 8.49
N VAL A 118 4.79 -6.00 9.74
CA VAL A 118 3.68 -6.28 10.66
C VAL A 118 2.43 -5.58 10.15
N VAL A 119 1.32 -6.33 10.07
CA VAL A 119 0.04 -5.80 9.61
C VAL A 119 -0.84 -5.51 10.80
N GLY A 120 -1.29 -4.26 10.91
CA GLY A 120 -2.30 -3.84 11.87
C GLY A 120 -3.65 -3.61 11.19
N LEU A 121 -4.76 -3.92 11.86
CA LEU A 121 -6.08 -3.40 11.50
C LEU A 121 -6.48 -2.33 12.51
N SER A 122 -6.77 -1.11 12.03
CA SER A 122 -7.11 0.04 12.88
C SER A 122 -8.50 0.58 12.56
N SER A 123 -9.29 0.85 13.60
CA SER A 123 -10.58 1.53 13.52
C SER A 123 -10.48 3.05 13.62
N GLN A 124 -9.29 3.60 13.90
CA GLN A 124 -9.08 5.04 14.13
C GLN A 124 -8.40 5.75 12.93
N MET A 125 -8.59 5.23 11.72
CA MET A 125 -8.05 5.86 10.54
C MET A 125 -8.90 7.08 10.16
N LEU A 126 -8.25 8.14 9.66
CA LEU A 126 -8.96 9.28 9.11
C LEU A 126 -9.89 8.84 7.97
N PRO A 127 -11.06 9.48 7.79
CA PRO A 127 -11.91 9.26 6.64
C PRO A 127 -11.11 9.32 5.33
N GLY A 128 -11.40 8.43 4.39
CA GLY A 128 -10.68 8.33 3.11
C GLY A 128 -9.29 7.68 3.18
N THR A 129 -8.77 7.35 4.37
CA THR A 129 -7.48 6.66 4.52
C THR A 129 -7.68 5.15 4.52
N TYR A 130 -7.07 4.46 3.55
CA TYR A 130 -7.17 3.00 3.40
C TYR A 130 -6.07 2.25 4.16
N ALA A 131 -4.87 2.81 4.22
CA ALA A 131 -3.78 2.30 5.02
C ALA A 131 -2.79 3.43 5.37
N VAL A 132 -1.88 3.14 6.30
CA VAL A 132 -0.75 4.01 6.61
C VAL A 132 0.46 3.17 7.02
N THR A 133 1.62 3.55 6.52
CA THR A 133 2.91 2.98 6.91
C THR A 133 3.51 3.77 8.06
N GLN A 134 3.87 3.08 9.13
CA GLN A 134 4.74 3.59 10.18
C GLN A 134 6.12 2.96 10.06
N ARG A 135 7.14 3.80 9.92
CA ARG A 135 8.54 3.37 9.97
C ARG A 135 8.96 3.16 11.42
N MET A 136 9.73 2.12 11.67
CA MET A 136 10.28 1.82 12.98
C MET A 136 11.79 2.04 12.98
N PRO A 137 12.35 2.62 14.05
CA PRO A 137 13.78 2.57 14.24
C PRO A 137 14.17 1.12 14.54
N ALA A 138 15.39 0.73 14.19
CA ALA A 138 16.07 -0.46 14.72
C ALA A 138 16.01 -1.79 13.94
N TRP A 139 15.83 -1.83 12.62
CA TRP A 139 16.44 -2.95 11.89
C TRP A 139 17.96 -2.69 11.81
N GLY A 140 18.73 -3.37 12.67
CA GLY A 140 20.19 -3.24 12.71
C GLY A 140 20.78 -2.59 13.97
N ASN A 141 20.02 -2.52 15.07
CA ASN A 141 20.45 -2.25 16.45
C ASN A 141 21.95 -1.90 16.65
N THR A 142 22.32 -0.64 16.45
CA THR A 142 23.42 -0.03 17.20
C THR A 142 22.89 1.23 17.84
N ALA A 143 22.56 1.11 19.12
CA ALA A 143 22.44 2.24 20.02
C ALA A 143 23.63 3.20 19.78
N GLY A 144 23.36 4.37 19.22
CA GLY A 144 24.33 5.44 19.10
C GLY A 144 24.48 6.06 17.72
N HIS A 145 24.80 5.31 16.66
CA HIS A 145 25.36 5.93 15.45
C HIS A 145 25.00 5.20 14.14
N GLY A 146 24.30 5.90 13.24
CA GLY A 146 24.08 5.50 11.83
C GLY A 146 22.96 4.48 11.64
N GLY A 147 22.14 4.62 10.59
CA GLY A 147 21.07 3.66 10.28
C GLY A 147 21.60 2.24 10.03
N GLY A 148 20.71 1.23 9.93
CA GLY A 148 21.10 -0.16 9.65
C GLY A 148 21.69 -0.33 8.25
N HIS A 149 22.55 -1.32 8.01
CA HIS A 149 23.05 -1.58 6.65
C HIS A 149 21.88 -1.94 5.71
N LEU A 150 21.89 -1.46 4.45
CA LEU A 150 20.80 -1.69 3.49
C LEU A 150 20.49 -3.17 3.29
N LEU A 151 21.52 -4.03 3.30
CA LEU A 151 21.34 -5.47 3.11
C LEU A 151 20.87 -6.22 4.39
N ASP A 152 20.87 -5.54 5.54
CA ASP A 152 20.37 -6.11 6.81
C ASP A 152 18.88 -5.82 7.04
N PHE A 153 18.17 -5.42 5.98
CA PHE A 153 16.76 -5.08 6.06
C PHE A 153 15.89 -6.25 6.54
N ARG A 154 15.11 -5.97 7.59
CA ARG A 154 14.15 -6.89 8.21
C ARG A 154 12.78 -6.23 8.24
N PRO A 155 11.87 -6.53 7.31
CA PRO A 155 10.66 -5.74 7.15
C PRO A 155 9.76 -5.71 8.39
N LYS A 156 9.64 -6.82 9.14
CA LYS A 156 8.87 -6.86 10.40
C LYS A 156 9.42 -5.93 11.49
N SER A 157 10.74 -5.72 11.53
CA SER A 157 11.36 -4.78 12.47
C SER A 157 11.41 -3.35 11.92
N ALA A 158 11.13 -3.18 10.63
CA ALA A 158 11.33 -1.94 9.91
C ALA A 158 10.07 -1.10 9.77
N SER A 159 8.92 -1.75 9.73
CA SER A 159 7.67 -1.07 9.42
C SER A 159 6.46 -1.82 9.94
N PHE A 160 5.46 -1.04 10.28
CA PHE A 160 4.08 -1.47 10.45
C PHE A 160 3.26 -0.90 9.31
N ILE A 161 2.35 -1.68 8.76
CA ILE A 161 1.33 -1.20 7.82
C ILE A 161 -0.03 -1.41 8.49
N TYR A 162 -0.72 -0.31 8.78
CA TYR A 162 -2.07 -0.37 9.33
C TYR A 162 -3.07 -0.20 8.20
N TYR A 163 -4.03 -1.12 8.11
CA TYR A 163 -5.15 -1.02 7.19
C TYR A 163 -6.41 -0.59 7.92
N ASN A 164 -7.29 0.07 7.19
CA ASN A 164 -8.57 0.49 7.69
C ASN A 164 -9.43 -0.75 8.00
N TYR A 165 -9.83 -0.87 9.26
CA TYR A 165 -10.60 -2.01 9.74
C TYR A 165 -11.99 -2.08 9.07
N SER A 166 -12.70 -0.97 8.89
CA SER A 166 -14.05 -1.00 8.28
C SER A 166 -13.99 -1.55 6.86
N ARG A 167 -12.99 -1.12 6.09
CA ARG A 167 -12.73 -1.60 4.72
C ARG A 167 -12.37 -3.08 4.67
N THR A 168 -11.52 -3.51 5.60
CA THR A 168 -11.14 -4.93 5.71
C THR A 168 -12.35 -5.79 6.08
N ALA A 169 -13.15 -5.35 7.04
CA ALA A 169 -14.37 -6.05 7.46
C ALA A 169 -15.41 -6.13 6.33
N ALA A 170 -15.57 -5.07 5.53
CA ALA A 170 -16.45 -5.07 4.36
C ALA A 170 -15.97 -6.05 3.27
N MET A 171 -14.65 -6.10 3.01
CA MET A 171 -14.06 -7.11 2.13
C MET A 171 -14.36 -8.53 2.62
N VAL A 172 -14.20 -8.79 3.91
CA VAL A 172 -14.44 -10.11 4.52
C VAL A 172 -15.91 -10.51 4.44
N LYS A 173 -16.82 -9.57 4.71
CA LYS A 173 -18.26 -9.78 4.60
C LYS A 173 -18.67 -10.15 3.17
N THR A 174 -18.14 -9.46 2.16
CA THR A 174 -18.44 -9.75 0.74
C THR A 174 -17.85 -11.09 0.29
N TYR A 175 -16.66 -11.46 0.79
CA TYR A 175 -16.07 -12.78 0.60
C TYR A 175 -16.97 -13.89 1.17
N GLN A 176 -17.39 -13.76 2.43
CA GLN A 176 -18.25 -14.74 3.10
C GLN A 176 -19.64 -14.86 2.44
N ALA A 177 -20.15 -13.78 1.88
CA ALA A 177 -21.42 -13.76 1.15
C ALA A 177 -21.32 -14.35 -0.27
N GLY A 178 -20.12 -14.64 -0.78
CA GLY A 178 -19.92 -15.10 -2.15
C GLY A 178 -20.12 -14.02 -3.21
N ASP A 179 -20.13 -12.73 -2.84
CA ASP A 179 -20.19 -11.61 -3.78
C ASP A 179 -18.82 -11.36 -4.39
N ASN A 180 -18.46 -12.20 -5.36
CA ASN A 180 -17.16 -12.16 -6.03
C ASN A 180 -16.88 -10.81 -6.73
N ALA A 181 -17.91 -10.12 -7.22
CA ALA A 181 -17.74 -8.86 -7.94
C ALA A 181 -17.33 -7.74 -6.98
N THR A 182 -18.01 -7.61 -5.85
CA THR A 182 -17.67 -6.60 -4.83
C THR A 182 -16.40 -6.96 -4.08
N TYR A 183 -16.23 -8.24 -3.75
CA TYR A 183 -15.00 -8.74 -3.13
C TYR A 183 -13.76 -8.42 -3.98
N SER A 184 -13.82 -8.62 -5.30
CA SER A 184 -12.70 -8.32 -6.20
C SER A 184 -12.33 -6.83 -6.20
N LYS A 185 -13.31 -5.93 -6.07
CA LYS A 185 -13.04 -4.49 -5.96
C LYS A 185 -12.31 -4.14 -4.67
N PHE A 186 -12.79 -4.64 -3.53
CA PHE A 186 -12.11 -4.44 -2.24
C PHE A 186 -10.70 -5.03 -2.23
N LEU A 187 -10.54 -6.23 -2.80
CA LEU A 187 -9.24 -6.88 -2.92
C LEU A 187 -8.28 -6.01 -3.73
N VAL A 188 -8.69 -5.48 -4.88
CA VAL A 188 -7.86 -4.58 -5.68
C VAL A 188 -7.57 -3.27 -4.94
N GLN A 189 -8.57 -2.68 -4.27
CA GLN A 189 -8.40 -1.48 -3.45
C GLN A 189 -7.29 -1.66 -2.39
N ILE A 190 -7.34 -2.75 -1.64
CA ILE A 190 -6.33 -3.06 -0.61
C ILE A 190 -5.00 -3.45 -1.26
N ALA A 191 -4.99 -4.14 -2.40
CA ALA A 191 -3.76 -4.52 -3.11
C ALA A 191 -3.00 -3.30 -3.67
N THR A 192 -3.70 -2.36 -4.30
CA THR A 192 -3.09 -1.11 -4.79
C THR A 192 -2.63 -0.25 -3.62
N THR A 193 -3.39 -0.19 -2.53
CA THR A 193 -3.00 0.48 -1.29
C THR A 193 -1.74 -0.18 -0.68
N THR A 194 -1.66 -1.50 -0.69
CA THR A 194 -0.44 -2.22 -0.25
C THR A 194 0.78 -1.79 -1.07
N SER A 195 0.63 -1.67 -2.40
CA SER A 195 1.72 -1.22 -3.28
C SER A 195 2.16 0.21 -2.97
N HIS A 196 1.18 1.08 -2.72
CA HIS A 196 1.39 2.46 -2.26
C HIS A 196 2.18 2.51 -0.95
N GLU A 197 1.73 1.78 0.06
CA GLU A 197 2.38 1.76 1.38
C GLU A 197 3.80 1.19 1.33
N LEU A 198 4.03 0.18 0.50
CA LEU A 198 5.37 -0.37 0.28
C LEU A 198 6.32 0.65 -0.38
N ALA A 199 5.83 1.68 -1.08
CA ALA A 199 6.66 2.80 -1.55
C ALA A 199 7.22 3.62 -0.38
N HIS A 200 6.41 3.84 0.65
CA HIS A 200 6.83 4.50 1.89
C HIS A 200 7.81 3.62 2.68
N THR A 201 7.56 2.31 2.74
CA THR A 201 8.50 1.34 3.31
C THR A 201 9.82 1.34 2.54
N PHE A 202 9.79 1.38 1.21
CA PHE A 202 11.00 1.41 0.37
C PHE A 202 11.80 2.70 0.57
N THR A 203 11.13 3.84 0.74
CA THR A 203 11.79 5.10 1.11
C THR A 203 12.49 4.97 2.47
N GLY A 204 11.85 4.34 3.45
CA GLY A 204 12.47 4.01 4.75
C GLY A 204 13.65 3.05 4.61
N TYR A 205 13.54 2.07 3.71
CA TYR A 205 14.61 1.14 3.37
C TYR A 205 15.86 1.89 2.89
N LEU A 206 15.72 2.77 1.89
CA LEU A 206 16.83 3.59 1.37
C LEU A 206 17.41 4.54 2.43
N ALA A 207 16.57 5.04 3.34
CA ALA A 207 16.96 5.84 4.50
C ALA A 207 17.58 5.01 5.64
N ARG A 208 17.78 3.69 5.46
CA ARG A 208 18.42 2.80 6.44
C ARG A 208 17.69 2.77 7.80
N GLY A 209 16.37 2.99 7.79
CA GLY A 209 15.55 3.00 9.00
C GLY A 209 15.71 4.25 9.87
N LEU A 210 16.39 5.29 9.37
CA LEU A 210 16.39 6.60 10.02
C LEU A 210 14.98 7.18 10.02
N LEU A 211 14.61 7.81 11.13
CA LEU A 211 13.29 8.42 11.33
C LEU A 211 13.32 9.94 11.30
N GLU A 212 14.50 10.54 11.11
CA GLU A 212 14.59 12.00 11.13
C GLU A 212 13.79 12.60 9.96
N PRO A 213 13.13 13.76 10.15
CA PRO A 213 12.33 14.39 9.08
C PRO A 213 13.08 14.61 7.76
N ARG A 214 14.41 14.77 7.82
CA ARG A 214 15.29 14.91 6.65
C ARG A 214 15.37 13.68 5.75
N THR A 215 14.91 12.52 6.24
CA THR A 215 14.88 11.22 5.55
C THR A 215 13.47 10.84 5.08
N HIS A 216 12.50 11.73 5.28
CA HIS A 216 11.19 11.59 4.66
C HIS A 216 11.29 11.79 3.15
N THR A 217 10.25 11.38 2.43
CA THR A 217 10.14 11.59 0.99
C THR A 217 10.36 13.08 0.65
N PRO A 218 11.28 13.40 -0.28
CA PRO A 218 11.49 14.78 -0.75
C PRO A 218 10.22 15.41 -1.30
N LEU A 219 10.08 16.73 -1.23
CA LEU A 219 8.88 17.46 -1.66
C LEU A 219 8.64 17.33 -3.17
N GLU A 220 9.70 17.23 -3.97
CA GLU A 220 9.58 17.00 -5.42
C GLU A 220 9.11 15.59 -5.77
N VAL A 221 9.26 14.63 -4.85
CA VAL A 221 8.76 13.27 -5.00
C VAL A 221 7.35 13.20 -4.44
N GLN A 222 6.44 13.82 -5.17
CA GLN A 222 5.01 13.79 -4.89
C GLN A 222 4.22 13.76 -6.17
N TYR A 223 2.99 13.32 -6.08
CA TYR A 223 2.02 13.47 -7.14
C TYR A 223 0.65 13.69 -6.50
N PHE A 224 -0.03 14.78 -6.83
CA PHE A 224 -1.33 15.13 -6.26
C PHE A 224 -1.43 14.85 -4.74
N SER A 225 -0.66 15.59 -3.96
CA SER A 225 -0.82 15.61 -2.51
C SER A 225 -1.77 16.76 -2.18
N ILE A 226 -2.84 16.47 -1.43
CA ILE A 226 -3.48 17.51 -0.62
C ILE A 226 -2.45 17.82 0.45
N VAL A 227 -1.50 18.70 0.12
CA VAL A 227 -0.43 19.09 1.04
C VAL A 227 -1.14 19.74 2.20
N ASN A 228 -1.33 19.00 3.28
CA ASN A 228 -1.67 19.60 4.55
C ASN A 228 -0.49 20.51 4.86
N GLU A 229 -0.69 21.83 4.90
CA GLU A 229 0.38 22.84 5.01
C GLU A 229 1.33 22.58 6.20
N PHE A 230 0.89 21.74 7.15
CA PHE A 230 1.62 21.29 8.32
C PHE A 230 2.62 20.14 8.09
N VAL A 231 2.64 19.49 6.92
CA VAL A 231 3.54 18.35 6.65
C VAL A 231 4.46 18.63 5.46
N HIS A 232 5.67 19.12 5.74
CA HIS A 232 6.73 19.37 4.75
C HIS A 232 7.44 18.07 4.28
N ARG A 233 6.69 17.14 3.68
CA ARG A 233 7.22 15.94 3.03
C ARG A 233 6.42 15.59 1.76
N GLY A 234 7.09 14.98 0.77
CA GLY A 234 6.42 14.43 -0.41
C GLY A 234 5.61 13.16 -0.12
N GLU A 235 5.03 12.60 -1.17
CA GLU A 235 4.11 11.46 -1.09
C GLU A 235 4.58 10.37 -2.08
N ALA A 236 5.40 9.43 -1.56
CA ALA A 236 6.07 8.42 -2.39
C ALA A 236 5.08 7.42 -3.01
N GLY A 237 3.99 7.11 -2.30
CA GLY A 237 2.97 6.19 -2.77
C GLY A 237 2.20 6.76 -3.95
N ARG A 238 1.76 8.01 -3.89
CA ARG A 238 1.11 8.71 -5.00
C ARG A 238 2.07 8.91 -6.17
N TRP A 239 3.33 9.20 -5.91
CA TRP A 239 4.34 9.28 -6.95
C TRP A 239 4.46 7.94 -7.69
N LEU A 240 4.53 6.83 -6.94
CA LEU A 240 4.56 5.48 -7.50
C LEU A 240 3.29 5.17 -8.29
N GLU A 241 2.11 5.47 -7.75
CA GLU A 241 0.82 5.31 -8.44
C GLU A 241 0.81 6.03 -9.78
N ASN A 242 1.25 7.28 -9.82
CA ASN A 242 1.33 8.01 -11.08
C ASN A 242 2.27 7.33 -12.07
N ARG A 243 3.46 6.92 -11.62
CA ARG A 243 4.47 6.29 -12.46
C ARG A 243 4.03 4.93 -13.01
N LEU A 244 3.29 4.17 -12.23
CA LEU A 244 2.91 2.78 -12.51
C LEU A 244 1.50 2.67 -13.09
N PHE A 245 0.50 3.27 -12.43
CA PHE A 245 -0.90 3.18 -12.82
C PHE A 245 -1.30 4.25 -13.83
N GLY A 246 -0.52 5.32 -14.00
CA GLY A 246 -0.82 6.44 -14.90
C GLY A 246 -1.59 7.59 -14.25
N GLY A 247 -1.75 7.57 -12.93
CA GLY A 247 -2.36 8.64 -12.13
C GLY A 247 -2.51 8.23 -10.67
N ALA A 248 -2.96 9.16 -9.82
CA ALA A 248 -3.23 8.86 -8.42
C ALA A 248 -4.56 8.10 -8.31
N LEU A 249 -4.57 7.00 -7.57
CA LEU A 249 -5.75 6.16 -7.46
C LEU A 249 -6.76 6.78 -6.46
N ALA A 250 -7.97 7.03 -6.91
CA ALA A 250 -9.06 7.50 -6.06
C ALA A 250 -10.22 6.50 -6.09
N TRP A 251 -10.75 6.17 -4.92
CA TRP A 251 -11.92 5.33 -4.78
C TRP A 251 -13.07 6.19 -4.31
N LEU A 252 -14.03 6.37 -5.20
CA LEU A 252 -15.17 7.26 -4.98
C LEU A 252 -16.35 6.42 -4.52
N THR A 253 -16.79 6.65 -3.28
CA THR A 253 -17.92 5.95 -2.66
C THR A 253 -19.12 6.88 -2.54
N ASN A 254 -20.30 6.28 -2.44
CA ASN A 254 -21.53 6.93 -2.04
C ASN A 254 -21.39 7.41 -0.57
N PRO A 255 -21.54 8.71 -0.29
CA PRO A 255 -21.41 9.26 1.05
C PRO A 255 -22.48 8.76 2.03
N GLU A 256 -23.60 8.21 1.55
CA GLU A 256 -24.64 7.64 2.42
C GLU A 256 -24.27 6.25 2.95
N ARG A 257 -23.36 5.54 2.27
CA ARG A 257 -22.93 4.17 2.63
C ARG A 257 -21.43 3.97 2.38
N PRO A 258 -20.56 4.84 2.94
CA PRO A 258 -19.16 4.89 2.53
C PRO A 258 -18.44 3.57 2.80
N ASP A 259 -18.78 2.84 3.87
CA ASP A 259 -18.10 1.60 4.28
C ASP A 259 -18.69 0.32 3.67
N ASP A 260 -19.94 0.34 3.17
CA ASP A 260 -20.60 -0.86 2.64
C ASP A 260 -20.27 -1.16 1.18
N GLU A 261 -19.66 -0.21 0.47
CA GLU A 261 -19.24 -0.37 -0.92
C GLU A 261 -17.75 -0.07 -1.10
N ALA A 262 -17.10 -0.83 -1.99
CA ALA A 262 -15.73 -0.55 -2.40
C ALA A 262 -15.60 0.78 -3.19
N GLY A 263 -16.73 1.29 -3.71
CA GLY A 263 -16.79 2.45 -4.57
C GLY A 263 -16.40 2.15 -6.02
N HIS A 264 -16.18 3.24 -6.75
CA HIS A 264 -15.69 3.23 -8.13
C HIS A 264 -14.26 3.75 -8.17
N ALA A 265 -13.36 3.02 -8.83
CA ALA A 265 -11.97 3.42 -8.95
C ALA A 265 -11.77 4.41 -10.11
N TYR A 266 -11.00 5.44 -9.86
CA TYR A 266 -10.59 6.46 -10.82
C TYR A 266 -9.08 6.68 -10.75
N LEU A 267 -8.49 7.02 -11.89
CA LEU A 267 -7.17 7.66 -11.93
C LEU A 267 -7.34 9.16 -11.95
N PHE A 268 -6.73 9.83 -11.00
CA PHE A 268 -6.61 11.26 -10.96
C PHE A 268 -5.38 11.68 -11.76
N CYS A 269 -5.61 12.37 -12.88
CA CYS A 269 -4.60 12.89 -13.79
C CYS A 269 -4.76 14.40 -13.98
N GLY A 270 -3.90 15.18 -13.30
CA GLY A 270 -3.94 16.64 -13.34
C GLY A 270 -5.17 17.23 -12.65
N THR A 271 -6.25 17.49 -13.40
CA THR A 271 -7.52 18.02 -12.86
C THR A 271 -8.72 17.13 -13.21
N ARG A 272 -8.46 16.00 -13.88
CA ARG A 272 -9.50 15.08 -14.37
C ARG A 272 -9.36 13.72 -13.71
N LEU A 273 -10.51 13.08 -13.51
CA LEU A 273 -10.67 11.72 -13.01
C LEU A 273 -11.14 10.82 -14.14
N TYR A 274 -10.38 9.77 -14.39
CA TYR A 274 -10.66 8.80 -15.43
C TYR A 274 -11.10 7.50 -14.77
N ARG A 275 -12.35 7.09 -15.01
CA ARG A 275 -12.88 5.86 -14.41
C ARG A 275 -12.08 4.67 -14.92
N ILE A 276 -11.55 3.86 -14.02
CA ILE A 276 -10.82 2.65 -14.39
C ILE A 276 -11.81 1.64 -14.98
N ASN A 277 -11.42 0.99 -16.07
CA ASN A 277 -12.22 -0.07 -16.67
C ASN A 277 -12.35 -1.24 -15.66
N PRO A 278 -13.57 -1.62 -15.24
CA PRO A 278 -13.76 -2.68 -14.25
C PRO A 278 -13.17 -4.04 -14.64
N ALA A 279 -12.97 -4.30 -15.94
CA ALA A 279 -12.30 -5.52 -16.42
C ALA A 279 -10.88 -5.66 -15.84
N VAL A 280 -10.20 -4.55 -15.55
CA VAL A 280 -8.87 -4.53 -14.91
C VAL A 280 -8.90 -5.28 -13.57
N PHE A 281 -10.00 -5.19 -12.80
CA PHE A 281 -10.07 -5.85 -11.49
C PHE A 281 -10.11 -7.38 -11.63
N GLY A 282 -10.90 -7.87 -12.59
CA GLY A 282 -10.92 -9.29 -12.93
C GLY A 282 -9.56 -9.76 -13.41
N GLU A 283 -8.90 -9.00 -14.29
CA GLU A 283 -7.55 -9.31 -14.77
C GLU A 283 -6.52 -9.36 -13.64
N MET A 284 -6.57 -8.41 -12.69
CA MET A 284 -5.66 -8.38 -11.54
C MET A 284 -5.87 -9.58 -10.60
N VAL A 285 -7.12 -10.03 -10.42
CA VAL A 285 -7.46 -11.16 -9.54
C VAL A 285 -7.23 -12.51 -10.22
N LEU A 286 -7.52 -12.63 -11.52
CA LEU A 286 -7.45 -13.89 -12.26
C LEU A 286 -6.06 -14.15 -12.84
N ASN A 287 -5.34 -13.13 -13.31
CA ASN A 287 -4.00 -13.30 -13.87
C ASN A 287 -2.91 -13.31 -12.78
N LEU A 288 -3.26 -13.77 -11.56
CA LEU A 288 -2.34 -13.86 -10.44
C LEU A 288 -1.18 -14.84 -10.67
N GLU A 289 -1.27 -15.74 -11.64
CA GLU A 289 -0.19 -16.66 -11.97
C GLU A 289 0.74 -16.11 -13.07
N ASN A 290 0.20 -15.38 -14.07
CA ASN A 290 0.94 -15.05 -15.29
C ASN A 290 1.60 -13.66 -15.31
N ALA A 291 1.57 -12.91 -14.21
CA ALA A 291 2.13 -11.54 -14.08
C ALA A 291 1.71 -10.51 -15.16
N LEU A 292 0.68 -10.78 -15.97
CA LEU A 292 0.14 -9.87 -16.98
C LEU A 292 -0.85 -8.89 -16.36
N ILE A 293 -0.36 -7.97 -15.53
CA ILE A 293 -1.15 -6.82 -15.09
C ILE A 293 -0.85 -5.67 -16.05
N PRO A 294 -1.82 -5.19 -16.84
CA PRO A 294 -1.57 -4.14 -17.80
C PRO A 294 -1.37 -2.79 -17.08
N PHE A 295 -0.18 -2.20 -17.27
CA PHE A 295 0.16 -0.85 -16.82
C PHE A 295 0.41 0.07 -18.03
N PRO A 296 -0.02 1.34 -18.00
CA PRO A 296 -0.91 1.94 -16.98
C PRO A 296 -2.32 1.32 -17.00
N PHE A 297 -3.13 1.59 -15.99
CA PHE A 297 -4.49 1.05 -15.98
C PHE A 297 -5.33 1.64 -17.11
N ARG A 298 -6.11 0.78 -17.76
CA ARG A 298 -7.04 1.21 -18.81
C ARG A 298 -8.23 1.91 -18.19
N CYS A 299 -8.54 3.09 -18.69
CA CYS A 299 -9.70 3.88 -18.28
C CYS A 299 -10.82 3.88 -19.33
N ILE A 300 -12.01 4.28 -18.92
CA ILE A 300 -13.18 4.49 -19.78
C ILE A 300 -13.66 5.95 -19.71
N GLY A 301 -14.16 6.46 -20.84
CA GLY A 301 -14.67 7.83 -20.99
C GLY A 301 -13.58 8.89 -21.16
N GLU A 302 -13.99 10.15 -21.28
CA GLU A 302 -13.12 11.32 -21.56
C GLU A 302 -12.50 11.94 -20.29
N GLY A 303 -12.66 11.27 -19.14
CA GLY A 303 -12.37 11.82 -17.82
C GLY A 303 -13.34 12.93 -17.42
N GLN A 304 -13.45 13.20 -16.12
CA GLN A 304 -14.34 14.22 -15.58
C GLN A 304 -13.66 15.00 -14.45
N THR A 305 -13.96 16.28 -14.30
CA THR A 305 -13.52 17.03 -13.12
C THR A 305 -14.34 16.62 -11.89
N ILE A 306 -13.84 16.97 -10.70
CA ILE A 306 -14.58 16.78 -9.44
C ILE A 306 -15.95 17.47 -9.50
N ALA A 307 -15.99 18.70 -10.03
CA ALA A 307 -17.22 19.48 -10.15
C ALA A 307 -18.23 18.81 -11.08
N GLU A 308 -17.78 18.24 -12.20
CA GLU A 308 -18.63 17.50 -13.14
C GLU A 308 -19.21 16.22 -12.49
N LEU A 309 -18.40 15.48 -11.73
CA LEU A 309 -18.87 14.30 -11.00
C LEU A 309 -19.88 14.65 -9.89
N ALA A 310 -19.63 15.74 -9.16
CA ALA A 310 -20.54 16.23 -8.14
C ALA A 310 -21.88 16.70 -8.75
N ALA A 311 -21.82 17.45 -9.86
CA ALA A 311 -23.01 17.90 -10.58
C ALA A 311 -23.84 16.73 -11.15
N ALA A 312 -23.20 15.63 -11.53
CA ALA A 312 -23.87 14.40 -11.96
C ALA A 312 -24.45 13.58 -10.79
N GLY A 313 -24.42 14.10 -9.55
CA GLY A 313 -24.89 13.40 -8.35
C GLY A 313 -24.10 12.12 -8.05
N SER A 314 -22.90 11.98 -8.62
CA SER A 314 -22.19 10.71 -8.65
C SER A 314 -21.28 10.52 -7.44
N VAL A 315 -20.77 11.58 -6.79
CA VAL A 315 -19.75 11.47 -5.71
C VAL A 315 -19.62 12.75 -4.84
N GLN A 316 -19.32 12.60 -3.54
CA GLN A 316 -18.57 13.58 -2.73
C GLN A 316 -17.20 13.00 -2.32
N PHE A 317 -16.13 13.81 -2.39
CA PHE A 317 -14.79 13.43 -1.95
C PHE A 317 -14.72 13.47 -0.43
N SER A 318 -14.23 12.39 0.19
CA SER A 318 -13.81 12.35 1.60
C SER A 318 -12.39 12.83 1.74
#